data_AF-A0A328KSH9-F1
#
_entry.id   AF-A0A328KSH9-F1
#
_cell.length_a   1.000
_cell.length_b   1.000
_cell.length_c   1.000
_cell.angle_alpha   90.00
_cell.angle_beta   90.00
_cell.angle_gamma   90.00
#
_symmetry.space_group_name_H-M   'P 1'
#
loop_
_entity.id
_entity.type
_entity.pdbx_description
1 polymer ?
#
loop_
_entity_poly.entity_id
_entity_poly.type
_entity_poly.pdbx_seq_one_letter_code
_entity_poly.pdbx_strand_id
1 'polypeptide(L)' 'MNGIGFNNVNLTDKGVYKILYLNKGEGLQPHQLETMFPVTKATIRSIVNGKSRKDCYGLFMKLAK' A
#
# COMPACT_ATOMS: atom_id res chain seq x y z
N MET A 1 7.46 -10.69 18.47
CA MET A 1 6.88 -10.13 17.24
C MET A 1 6.86 -8.62 17.40
N ASN A 2 7.84 -7.90 16.81
CA ASN A 2 7.92 -6.45 16.93
C ASN A 2 6.86 -5.82 16.03
N GLY A 3 5.76 -5.38 16.65
CA GLY A 3 4.74 -4.58 16.00
C GLY A 3 5.37 -3.25 15.57
N ILE A 4 5.64 -3.11 14.28
CA ILE A 4 5.92 -1.81 13.68
C ILE A 4 4.61 -1.03 13.76
N GLY A 5 4.46 -0.23 14.82
CA GLY A 5 3.37 0.71 14.96
C GLY A 5 3.43 1.71 13.81
N PHE A 6 2.56 1.55 12.83
CA PHE A 6 2.36 2.55 11.79
C PHE A 6 1.81 3.80 12.48
N ASN A 7 2.60 4.87 12.52
CA ASN A 7 2.21 6.16 13.09
C ASN A 7 0.87 6.60 12.47
N ASN A 8 -0.21 6.50 13.24
CA ASN A 8 -1.48 7.23 13.23
C ASN A 8 -1.99 7.88 11.92
N VAL A 9 -1.83 7.22 10.77
CA VAL A 9 -2.56 7.55 9.55
C VAL A 9 -3.63 6.49 9.41
N ASN A 10 -4.91 6.90 9.35
CA ASN A 10 -6.03 6.03 9.01
C ASN A 10 -5.92 5.58 7.55
N LEU A 11 -4.90 4.77 7.24
CA LEU A 11 -4.76 4.13 5.95
C LEU A 11 -5.72 2.94 5.97
N THR A 12 -6.91 3.16 5.42
CA THR A 12 -7.91 2.09 5.26
C THR A 12 -7.33 0.97 4.41
N ASP A 13 -7.87 -0.23 4.56
CA ASP A 13 -7.49 -1.39 3.73
C ASP A 13 -7.53 -1.02 2.23
N LYS A 14 -8.56 -0.30 1.80
CA LYS A 14 -8.68 0.21 0.42
C LYS A 14 -7.51 1.10 0.02
N GLY A 15 -7.01 1.96 0.91
CA GLY A 15 -5.82 2.78 0.69
C GLY A 15 -4.56 1.94 0.51
N VAL A 16 -4.37 0.91 1.35
CA VAL A 16 -3.28 -0.06 1.22
C VAL A 16 -3.32 -0.76 -0.15
N TYR A 17 -4.49 -1.24 -0.57
CA TYR A 17 -4.62 -1.88 -1.89
C TYR A 17 -4.38 -0.92 -3.05
N LYS A 18 -4.83 0.33 -2.94
CA LYS A 18 -4.59 1.33 -3.98
C LYS A 18 -3.09 1.62 -4.13
N ILE A 19 -2.35 1.75 -3.02
CA ILE A 19 -0.88 1.88 -3.03
C ILE A 19 -0.22 0.68 -3.71
N LEU A 20 -0.64 -0.54 -3.36
CA LEU A 20 -0.10 -1.78 -3.93
C LEU A 20 -0.39 -1.89 -5.43
N TYR A 21 -1.61 -1.56 -5.86
CA TYR A 21 -2.01 -1.53 -7.27
C TYR A 21 -1.18 -0.51 -8.06
N LEU A 22 -1.06 0.71 -7.56
CA LEU A 22 -0.31 1.76 -8.24
C LEU A 22 1.18 1.41 -8.33
N ASN A 23 1.79 0.82 -7.29
CA ASN A 23 3.19 0.41 -7.33
C ASN A 23 3.43 -0.81 -8.22
N LYS A 24 2.65 -1.88 -8.05
CA LYS A 24 2.90 -3.18 -8.72
C LYS A 24 2.15 -3.32 -10.05
N GLY A 25 1.04 -2.63 -10.24
CA GLY A 25 0.28 -2.61 -11.49
C GLY A 25 0.83 -1.55 -12.44
N GLU A 26 0.75 -0.28 -12.01
CA GLU A 26 1.12 0.88 -12.84
C GLU A 26 2.62 1.24 -12.79
N GLY A 27 3.40 0.64 -11.88
CA GLY A 27 4.85 0.89 -11.78
C GLY A 27 5.23 2.19 -11.06
N LEU A 28 4.30 2.84 -10.35
CA LEU A 28 4.55 4.08 -9.62
C LEU A 28 5.58 3.89 -8.50
N GLN A 29 6.52 4.82 -8.40
CA GLN A 29 7.56 4.77 -7.38
C GLN A 29 7.05 5.26 -6.01
N PRO A 30 7.66 4.80 -4.90
CA PRO A 30 7.26 5.22 -3.56
C PRO A 30 7.24 6.73 -3.31
N HIS A 31 8.10 7.50 -3.99
CA HIS A 31 8.12 8.96 -3.88
C HIS A 31 6.89 9.63 -4.55
N GLN A 32 6.34 9.02 -5.60
CA GLN A 32 5.14 9.50 -6.28
C GLN A 32 3.88 9.12 -5.50
N LEU A 33 3.93 8.02 -4.76
CA LEU A 33 2.82 7.59 -3.92
C LEU A 33 2.72 8.44 -2.64
N GLU A 34 3.84 8.92 -2.11
CA GLU A 34 3.87 9.81 -0.95
C GLU A 34 3.14 11.14 -1.20
N THR A 35 3.06 11.60 -2.45
CA THR A 35 2.27 12.80 -2.80
C THR A 35 0.78 12.54 -2.95
N MET A 36 0.37 11.27 -3.08
CA MET A 36 -1.03 10.87 -3.32
C MET A 36 -1.72 10.34 -2.07
N PHE A 37 -0.95 9.89 -1.08
CA PHE A 37 -1.46 9.30 0.15
C PHE A 37 -0.86 10.02 1.35
N PRO A 38 -1.61 10.23 2.44
CA PRO A 38 -1.13 10.92 3.63
C PRO A 38 -0.20 10.03 4.49
N VAL A 39 0.67 9.23 3.86
CA VAL A 39 1.61 8.32 4.51
C VAL A 39 3.02 8.56 4.02
N THR A 40 3.99 8.29 4.89
CA THR A 40 5.40 8.47 4.55
C THR A 40 5.88 7.46 3.50
N LYS A 41 6.92 7.84 2.76
CA LYS A 41 7.65 6.95 1.84
C LYS A 41 8.16 5.68 2.51
N ALA A 42 8.49 5.74 3.80
CA ALA A 42 8.90 4.57 4.58
C ALA A 42 7.73 3.59 4.76
N THR A 43 6.55 4.09 5.12
CA THR A 43 5.31 3.31 5.20
C THR A 43 4.95 2.70 3.85
N ILE A 44 5.00 3.48 2.77
CA ILE A 44 4.77 3.00 1.41
C ILE A 44 5.75 1.88 1.05
N ARG A 45 7.05 2.04 1.34
CA ARG A 45 8.06 1.00 1.12
C ARG A 45 7.74 -0.28 1.88
N SER A 46 7.34 -0.16 3.15
CA SER A 46 6.94 -1.31 3.96
C SER A 46 5.72 -2.03 3.36
N ILE A 47 4.74 -1.29 2.86
CA ILE A 47 3.53 -1.85 2.22
C ILE A 47 3.91 -2.61 0.94
N VAL A 48 4.65 -1.97 0.03
CA VAL A 48 4.97 -2.55 -1.29
C VAL A 48 6.00 -3.69 -1.23
N ASN A 49 6.80 -3.75 -0.16
CA ASN A 49 7.74 -4.84 0.08
C ASN A 49 7.13 -5.98 0.91
N GLY A 50 6.10 -5.71 1.72
CA GLY A 50 5.52 -6.67 2.65
C GLY A 50 4.45 -7.62 2.07
N LYS A 51 3.90 -7.35 0.88
CA LYS A 51 2.83 -8.17 0.27
C LYS A 51 3.19 -8.68 -1.13
N SER A 52 2.94 -9.96 -1.38
CA SER A 52 3.10 -10.59 -2.70
C SER A 52 2.07 -10.03 -3.68
N ARG A 53 2.50 -9.81 -4.94
CA ARG A 53 1.67 -9.26 -6.04
C ARG A 53 0.36 -10.05 -6.24
N LYS A 54 0.39 -11.38 -6.02
CA LYS A 54 -0.78 -12.27 -6.10
C LYS A 54 -1.82 -11.96 -5.01
N ASP A 55 -1.37 -11.70 -3.79
CA ASP A 55 -2.26 -11.37 -2.66
C ASP A 55 -2.90 -9.99 -2.86
N CYS A 56 -2.17 -9.03 -3.44
CA CYS A 56 -2.69 -7.70 -3.74
C CYS A 56 -3.85 -7.75 -4.76
N TYR A 57 -3.69 -8.53 -5.82
CA TYR A 57 -4.68 -8.63 -6.90
C TYR A 57 -5.98 -9.30 -6.43
N GLY A 58 -5.87 -10.43 -5.73
CA GLY A 58 -7.04 -11.16 -5.22
C GLY A 58 -7.84 -10.35 -4.19
N LEU A 59 -7.18 -9.53 -3.37
CA LEU A 59 -7.84 -8.70 -2.38
C LEU A 59 -8.40 -7.40 -2.99
N PHE A 60 -7.74 -6.79 -3.98
CA PHE A 60 -8.30 -5.65 -4.72
C PHE A 60 -9.59 -6.03 -5.45
N MET A 61 -9.60 -7.16 -6.17
CA MET A 61 -10.82 -7.62 -6.86
C MET A 61 -11.99 -7.91 -5.89
N LYS A 62 -11.70 -8.34 -4.65
CA LYS A 62 -12.72 -8.53 -3.62
C LYS A 62 -13.30 -7.21 -3.09
N LEU A 63 -12.51 -6.14 -3.08
CA LEU A 63 -12.93 -4.83 -2.57
C LEU A 63 -13.50 -3.91 -3.66
N ALA A 64 -13.32 -4.26 -4.94
CA ALA A 64 -13.86 -3.55 -6.08
C ALA A 64 -15.28 -4.02 -6.47
N LYS A 65 -15.90 -4.86 -5.64
CA LYS A 65 -17.26 -5.41 -5.81
C LYS A 65 -18.16 -4.85 -4.71
#